data_AF-A0A0F8YK04-F1
#
_entry.id   AF-A0A0F8YK04-F1
#
_cell.length_a   1.000
_cell.length_b   1.000
_cell.length_c   1.000
_cell.angle_alpha   90.00
_cell.angle_beta   90.00
_cell.angle_gamma   90.00
#
_symmetry.space_group_name_H-M   'P 1'
#
loop_
_entity.id
_entity.type
_entity.pdbx_description
1 polymer ?
#
loop_
_entity_poly.entity_id
_entity_poly.type
_entity_poly.pdbx_seq_one_letter_code
_entity_poly.pdbx_strand_id
1 'polypeptide(L)'
;KKLNIDTIYLIRDPFNSLISYSKSIRHEDEFLRRGLKSINTKEWIDAYLDGPIHFWINHTRVMLEHEKSIIVRYNYFKDDWKLINNVPNISKFFNYKENDVTKILNPESIEYIRYRTRELCEKLDLTEY
;
A
#
# COMPACT_ATOMS: atom_id res chain seq x y z
N LYS A 1 13.52 -7.89 -23.28
CA LYS A 1 13.98 -9.24 -22.87
C LYS A 1 13.28 -9.54 -21.54
N LYS A 2 12.28 -10.44 -21.48
CA LYS A 2 11.67 -10.83 -20.20
C LYS A 2 12.74 -11.54 -19.37
N LEU A 3 13.17 -10.94 -18.27
CA LEU A 3 14.05 -11.63 -17.32
C LEU A 3 13.18 -12.65 -16.60
N ASN A 4 13.49 -13.94 -16.74
CA ASN A 4 12.75 -15.06 -16.15
C ASN A 4 13.07 -15.19 -14.65
N ILE A 5 12.91 -14.11 -13.90
CA ILE A 5 13.34 -13.98 -12.50
C ILE A 5 12.09 -13.80 -11.65
N ASP A 6 11.95 -14.64 -10.62
CA ASP A 6 10.88 -14.51 -9.64
C ASP A 6 11.03 -13.14 -8.93
N THR A 7 9.95 -12.36 -8.89
CA THR A 7 9.98 -10.99 -8.36
C THR A 7 9.17 -10.91 -7.09
N ILE A 8 9.82 -10.53 -5.99
CA ILE A 8 9.14 -10.30 -4.71
C ILE A 8 8.56 -8.89 -4.70
N TYR A 9 7.25 -8.79 -4.57
CA TYR A 9 6.54 -7.53 -4.35
C TYR A 9 6.11 -7.43 -2.90
N LEU A 10 6.26 -6.24 -2.32
CA LEU A 10 5.80 -5.93 -0.98
C LEU A 10 4.63 -4.94 -1.08
N ILE A 11 3.46 -5.32 -0.56
CA ILE A 11 2.26 -4.50 -0.61
C ILE A 11 1.71 -4.26 0.80
N ARG A 12 1.26 -3.03 1.07
CA ARG A 12 0.55 -2.68 2.31
C ARG A 12 -0.88 -2.28 1.97
N ASP A 13 -1.81 -2.50 2.89
CA ASP A 13 -3.18 -2.05 2.77
C ASP A 13 -3.25 -0.54 2.42
N PRO A 14 -4.23 -0.13 1.61
CA PRO A 14 -4.24 1.21 1.06
C PRO A 14 -4.36 2.29 2.14
N PHE A 15 -5.02 2.00 3.26
CA PHE A 15 -5.21 2.95 4.36
C PHE A 15 -3.91 3.24 5.09
N ASN A 16 -3.27 2.22 5.64
CA ASN A 16 -2.04 2.42 6.39
C ASN A 16 -0.87 2.82 5.48
N SER A 17 -0.89 2.38 4.22
CA SER A 17 0.10 2.84 3.24
C SER A 17 -0.06 4.33 2.94
N LEU A 18 -1.30 4.79 2.70
CA LEU A 18 -1.63 6.21 2.53
C LEU A 18 -1.21 7.04 3.75
N ILE A 19 -1.61 6.63 4.95
CA ILE A 19 -1.28 7.33 6.21
C ILE A 19 0.23 7.37 6.43
N SER A 20 0.94 6.30 6.08
CA SER A 20 2.41 6.28 6.21
C SER A 20 3.09 7.17 5.18
N TYR A 21 2.53 7.30 3.98
CA TYR A 21 3.06 8.14 2.91
C TYR A 21 2.79 9.62 3.19
N SER A 22 1.67 9.93 3.85
CA SER A 22 1.23 11.30 4.13
C SER A 22 1.95 12.01 5.28
N LYS A 23 2.89 11.34 5.98
CA LYS A 23 3.59 11.93 7.13
C LYS A 23 4.47 13.09 6.68
N SER A 24 4.24 14.27 7.29
CA SER A 24 4.89 15.54 6.94
C SER A 24 6.41 15.48 6.89
N ILE A 25 7.03 14.72 7.80
CA ILE A 25 8.49 14.53 7.89
C ILE A 25 9.15 14.05 6.59
N ARG A 26 8.37 13.47 5.66
CA ARG A 26 8.89 12.92 4.40
C ARG A 26 8.66 13.84 3.19
N HIS A 27 7.53 14.54 3.13
CA HIS A 27 7.03 15.08 1.85
C HIS A 27 6.18 16.37 1.96
N GLU A 28 6.18 17.05 3.11
CA GLU A 28 5.28 18.21 3.36
C GLU A 28 5.37 19.30 2.27
N ASP A 29 6.58 19.76 1.94
CA ASP A 29 6.79 20.80 0.93
C ASP A 29 6.30 20.39 -0.46
N GLU A 30 6.48 19.12 -0.83
CA GLU A 30 6.04 18.60 -2.13
C GLU A 30 4.51 18.58 -2.21
N PHE A 31 3.84 18.06 -1.17
CA PHE A 31 2.39 17.97 -1.14
C PHE A 31 1.74 19.35 -1.16
N LEU A 32 2.29 20.30 -0.41
CA LEU A 32 1.81 21.68 -0.41
C LEU A 32 1.94 22.33 -1.80
N ARG A 33 3.06 22.13 -2.51
CA ARG A 33 3.25 22.63 -3.89
C ARG A 33 2.26 22.02 -4.88
N ARG A 34 1.82 20.78 -4.65
CA ARG A 34 0.81 20.09 -5.46
C ARG A 34 -0.63 20.43 -5.03
N GLY A 35 -0.81 21.29 -4.03
CA GLY A 35 -2.13 21.66 -3.50
C GLY A 35 -2.78 20.59 -2.59
N LEU A 36 -2.02 19.56 -2.21
CA LEU A 36 -2.49 18.41 -1.43
C LEU A 36 -2.41 18.70 0.08
N LYS A 37 -3.33 19.54 0.57
CA LYS A 37 -3.29 20.08 1.94
C LYS A 37 -3.81 19.15 3.03
N SER A 38 -4.71 18.22 2.70
CA SER A 38 -5.33 17.32 3.67
C SER A 38 -5.52 15.94 3.08
N ILE A 39 -5.13 14.92 3.84
CA ILE A 39 -5.20 13.51 3.48
C ILE A 39 -6.64 13.01 3.34
N ASN A 40 -7.60 13.75 3.91
CA ASN A 40 -9.03 13.46 3.88
C ASN A 40 -9.75 14.10 2.68
N THR A 41 -8.99 14.65 1.73
CA THR A 41 -9.56 15.21 0.50
C THR A 41 -9.50 14.19 -0.61
N LYS A 42 -10.51 14.22 -1.49
CA LYS A 42 -10.60 13.32 -2.64
C LYS A 42 -9.37 13.46 -3.53
N GLU A 43 -8.89 14.69 -3.73
CA GLU A 43 -7.72 15.02 -4.52
C GLU A 43 -6.45 14.35 -3.99
N TRP A 44 -6.27 14.32 -2.66
CA TRP A 44 -5.14 13.64 -2.04
C TRP A 44 -5.23 12.13 -2.23
N ILE A 45 -6.40 11.56 -1.94
CA ILE A 45 -6.64 10.12 -2.07
C ILE A 45 -6.45 9.68 -3.52
N ASP A 46 -6.99 10.42 -4.49
CA ASP A 46 -6.84 10.16 -5.91
C ASP A 46 -5.37 10.27 -6.36
N ALA A 47 -4.67 11.31 -5.90
CA ALA A 47 -3.25 11.49 -6.20
C ALA A 47 -2.42 10.28 -5.72
N TYR A 48 -2.78 9.70 -4.57
CA TYR A 48 -2.10 8.54 -4.02
C TYR A 48 -2.48 7.22 -4.71
N LEU A 49 -3.78 6.97 -4.89
CA LEU A 49 -4.28 5.70 -5.40
C LEU A 49 -3.95 5.51 -6.88
N ASP A 50 -4.27 6.50 -7.71
CA ASP A 50 -4.12 6.42 -9.17
C ASP A 50 -3.18 7.49 -9.75
N GLY A 51 -2.91 8.53 -8.97
CA GLY A 51 -2.21 9.71 -9.43
C GLY A 51 -0.70 9.74 -9.17
N PRO A 52 -0.10 10.92 -9.34
CA PRO A 52 1.32 11.07 -9.63
C PRO A 52 2.26 10.87 -8.44
N ILE A 53 1.76 10.62 -7.24
CA ILE A 53 2.61 10.53 -6.03
C ILE A 53 2.92 9.08 -5.62
N HIS A 54 2.07 8.10 -5.94
CA HIS A 54 2.35 6.71 -5.56
C HIS A 54 1.84 5.64 -6.53
N PHE A 55 0.67 5.84 -7.16
CA PHE A 55 0.05 4.86 -8.06
C PHE A 55 -0.25 3.50 -7.40
N TRP A 56 -0.75 3.48 -6.16
CA TRP A 56 -1.01 2.24 -5.41
C TRP A 56 -1.86 1.21 -6.19
N ILE A 57 -2.91 1.65 -6.89
CA ILE A 57 -3.79 0.78 -7.68
C ILE A 57 -3.04 0.17 -8.85
N ASN A 58 -2.30 0.97 -9.62
CA ASN A 58 -1.53 0.49 -10.76
C ASN A 58 -0.40 -0.45 -10.33
N HIS A 59 0.32 -0.12 -9.24
CA HIS A 59 1.34 -0.99 -8.66
C HIS A 59 0.76 -2.36 -8.29
N THR A 60 -0.41 -2.36 -7.64
CA THR A 60 -1.10 -3.58 -7.22
C THR A 60 -1.56 -4.43 -8.40
N ARG A 61 -2.12 -3.80 -9.46
CA ARG A 61 -2.50 -4.51 -10.69
C ARG A 61 -1.30 -5.15 -11.38
N VAL A 62 -0.23 -4.40 -11.57
CA VAL A 62 1.00 -4.89 -12.19
C VAL A 62 1.57 -6.06 -11.40
N MET A 63 1.59 -5.96 -10.07
CA MET A 63 2.03 -7.05 -9.19
C MET A 63 1.18 -8.32 -9.39
N LEU A 64 -0.15 -8.21 -9.40
CA LEU A 64 -1.06 -9.34 -9.55
C LEU A 64 -0.99 -9.99 -10.94
N GLU A 65 -0.69 -9.21 -11.98
CA GLU A 65 -0.59 -9.68 -13.36
C GLU A 65 0.83 -10.16 -13.74
N HIS A 66 1.83 -9.89 -12.90
CA HIS A 66 3.20 -10.25 -13.20
C HIS A 66 3.42 -11.75 -13.06
N GLU A 67 3.72 -12.38 -14.19
CA GLU A 67 4.20 -13.76 -14.26
C GLU A 67 5.39 -13.96 -13.30
N LYS A 68 5.27 -14.93 -12.37
CA LYS A 68 6.26 -15.21 -11.31
C LYS A 68 6.38 -14.12 -10.22
N SER A 69 5.31 -13.37 -9.97
CA SER A 69 5.20 -12.54 -8.77
C SER A 69 5.13 -13.40 -7.51
N ILE A 70 5.95 -13.06 -6.52
CA ILE A 70 5.79 -13.50 -5.12
C ILE A 70 5.30 -12.29 -4.34
N ILE A 71 4.08 -12.37 -3.82
CA ILE A 71 3.44 -11.25 -3.13
C ILE A 71 3.63 -11.40 -1.63
N VAL A 72 4.15 -10.37 -0.98
CA VAL A 72 4.31 -10.27 0.47
C VAL A 72 3.44 -9.12 0.97
N ARG A 73 2.48 -9.44 1.83
CA ARG A 73 1.60 -8.45 2.47
C ARG A 73 2.29 -7.92 3.71
N TYR A 74 2.36 -6.60 3.85
CA TYR A 74 3.15 -5.94 4.88
C TYR A 74 2.65 -6.22 6.30
N ASN A 75 1.33 -6.33 6.48
CA ASN A 75 0.69 -6.73 7.73
C ASN A 75 0.91 -8.22 8.06
N TYR A 76 1.06 -9.08 7.04
CA TYR A 76 1.37 -10.51 7.19
C TYR A 76 2.83 -10.86 6.88
N PHE A 77 3.73 -9.86 6.91
CA PHE A 77 5.08 -9.98 6.37
C PHE A 77 5.82 -11.21 6.92
N LYS A 78 5.70 -11.47 8.22
CA LYS A 78 6.39 -12.58 8.87
C LYS A 78 5.95 -13.94 8.34
N ASP A 79 4.69 -14.07 7.94
CA ASP A 79 4.13 -15.35 7.50
C ASP A 79 4.36 -15.52 6.01
N ASP A 80 4.07 -14.48 5.21
CA ASP A 80 4.33 -14.48 3.77
C ASP A 80 5.84 -14.65 3.47
N TRP A 81 6.74 -14.02 4.23
CA TRP A 81 8.19 -14.13 4.01
C TRP A 81 8.75 -15.53 4.25
N LYS A 82 8.18 -16.30 5.20
CA LYS A 82 8.64 -17.67 5.50
C LYS A 82 8.36 -18.64 4.36
N LEU A 83 7.41 -18.33 3.48
CA LEU A 83 7.03 -19.17 2.34
C LEU A 83 7.99 -19.03 1.17
N ILE A 84 8.89 -18.04 1.21
CA ILE A 84 9.85 -17.76 0.14
C ILE A 84 11.13 -18.56 0.38
N ASN A 85 11.45 -19.45 -0.55
CA ASN A 85 12.70 -20.21 -0.52
C ASN A 85 13.89 -19.34 -0.96
N ASN A 86 15.09 -19.68 -0.48
CA ASN A 86 16.36 -19.07 -0.91
C ASN A 86 16.51 -17.57 -0.64
N VAL A 87 15.76 -17.01 0.32
CA VAL A 87 15.96 -15.64 0.82
C VAL A 87 16.42 -15.63 2.28
N PRO A 88 17.23 -14.65 2.71
CA PRO A 88 17.60 -14.51 4.12
C PRO A 88 16.37 -14.37 5.01
N ASN A 89 16.37 -15.05 6.16
CA ASN A 89 15.29 -14.89 7.14
C ASN A 89 15.45 -13.56 7.90
N ILE A 90 14.76 -12.53 7.41
CA ILE A 90 14.67 -11.21 8.05
C ILE A 90 13.38 -11.01 8.85
N SER A 91 12.48 -11.99 8.88
CA SER A 91 11.18 -11.91 9.55
C SER A 91 11.27 -11.53 11.03
N LYS A 92 12.35 -11.96 11.71
CA LYS A 92 12.59 -11.67 13.13
C LYS A 92 12.86 -10.19 13.43
N PHE A 93 13.33 -9.43 12.44
CA PHE A 93 13.63 -7.99 12.59
C PHE A 93 12.45 -7.10 12.23
N PHE A 94 11.40 -7.67 11.65
CA PHE A 94 10.24 -6.93 11.23
C PHE A 94 9.23 -6.81 12.38
N ASN A 95 8.83 -5.59 12.70
CA ASN A 95 7.74 -5.33 13.63
C ASN A 95 6.71 -4.43 12.95
N TYR A 96 5.50 -4.96 12.80
CA TYR A 96 4.39 -4.23 12.21
C TYR A 96 3.63 -3.45 13.29
N LYS A 97 3.24 -2.22 12.97
CA LYS A 97 2.34 -1.43 13.80
C LYS A 97 1.32 -0.74 12.91
N GLU A 98 0.05 -1.02 13.18
CA GLU A 98 -1.07 -0.34 12.54
C GLU A 98 -1.22 1.08 13.05
N ASN A 99 -1.68 1.95 12.15
CA ASN A 99 -2.20 3.24 12.55
C ASN A 99 -3.66 3.04 12.98
N ASP A 100 -4.13 3.87 13.91
CA ASP A 100 -5.55 3.96 14.20
C ASP A 100 -6.22 4.75 13.06
N VAL A 101 -6.69 4.02 12.04
CA VAL A 101 -7.20 4.60 10.79
C VAL A 101 -8.33 5.60 11.08
N THR A 102 -9.26 5.25 11.98
CA THR A 102 -10.44 6.07 12.30
C THR A 102 -10.13 7.37 13.04
N LYS A 103 -8.94 7.49 13.65
CA LYS A 103 -8.47 8.75 14.25
C LYS A 103 -7.83 9.70 13.25
N ILE A 104 -7.46 9.21 12.07
CA ILE A 104 -6.66 9.93 11.08
C ILE A 104 -7.49 10.23 9.84
N LEU A 105 -8.25 9.25 9.37
CA LEU A 105 -9.15 9.36 8.24
C LEU A 105 -10.60 9.50 8.71
N ASN A 106 -11.35 10.41 8.09
CA ASN A 106 -12.78 10.55 8.33
C ASN A 106 -13.58 9.42 7.66
N PRO A 107 -14.82 9.17 8.09
CA PRO A 107 -15.65 8.09 7.54
C PRO A 107 -15.80 8.15 6.02
N GLU A 108 -15.97 9.35 5.44
CA GLU A 108 -16.13 9.54 4.01
C GLU A 108 -14.87 9.12 3.22
N SER A 109 -13.68 9.46 3.72
CA SER A 109 -12.42 9.05 3.11
C SER A 109 -12.21 7.55 3.22
N ILE A 110 -12.57 6.95 4.36
CA ILE A 110 -12.47 5.50 4.56
C ILE A 110 -13.37 4.78 3.57
N GLU A 111 -14.64 5.17 3.47
CA GLU A 111 -15.59 4.60 2.52
C GLU A 111 -15.11 4.77 1.07
N TYR A 112 -14.57 5.95 0.74
CA TYR A 112 -14.08 6.24 -0.59
C TYR A 112 -12.88 5.36 -0.98
N ILE A 113 -11.89 5.22 -0.09
CA ILE A 113 -10.74 4.34 -0.31
C ILE A 113 -11.22 2.89 -0.46
N ARG A 114 -12.08 2.43 0.47
CA ARG A 114 -12.64 1.06 0.45
C ARG A 114 -13.32 0.77 -0.88
N TYR A 115 -14.18 1.66 -1.35
CA TYR A 115 -14.87 1.53 -2.64
C TYR A 115 -13.88 1.40 -3.79
N ARG A 116 -12.84 2.24 -3.80
CA ARG A 116 -11.86 2.30 -4.90
C ARG A 116 -10.91 1.13 -4.95
N THR A 117 -10.61 0.51 -3.80
CA THR A 117 -9.61 -0.56 -3.72
C THR A 117 -10.22 -1.95 -3.51
N ARG A 118 -11.55 -2.06 -3.36
CA ARG A 118 -12.26 -3.31 -3.00
C ARG A 118 -11.78 -4.54 -3.76
N GLU A 119 -11.85 -4.51 -5.09
CA GLU A 119 -11.50 -5.68 -5.92
C GLU A 119 -10.05 -6.13 -5.72
N LEU A 120 -9.13 -5.18 -5.55
CA LEU A 120 -7.71 -5.47 -5.36
C LEU A 120 -7.44 -5.99 -3.95
N CYS A 121 -8.09 -5.41 -2.93
CA CYS A 121 -7.99 -5.88 -1.56
C CYS A 121 -8.57 -7.30 -1.39
N GLU A 122 -9.67 -7.61 -2.08
CA GLU A 122 -10.26 -8.97 -2.11
C GLU A 122 -9.28 -9.99 -2.71
N LYS A 123 -8.65 -9.67 -3.84
CA LYS A 123 -7.63 -10.54 -4.47
C LYS A 123 -6.39 -10.74 -3.59
N LEU A 124 -6.08 -9.77 -2.73
CA LEU A 124 -4.91 -9.80 -1.85
C LEU A 124 -5.21 -10.29 -0.44
N ASP A 125 -6.47 -10.63 -0.13
CA ASP A 125 -6.87 -10.98 1.24
C ASP A 125 -6.41 -9.90 2.25
N LEU A 126 -6.69 -8.63 1.91
CA LEU A 126 -6.45 -7.43 2.72
C LEU A 126 -7.78 -6.86 3.23
N THR A 127 -8.64 -7.72 3.78
CA THR A 127 -10.07 -7.43 4.00
C THR A 127 -10.40 -6.68 5.29
N GLU A 128 -9.42 -6.22 6.05
CA GLU A 128 -9.67 -5.49 7.28
C GLU A 128 -9.61 -4.00 7.03
N TYR A 129 -10.78 -3.36 6.83
CA TYR A 129 -11.24 -2.09 7.44
C TYR A 129 -12.63 -1.77 6.90
#